data_AF-A0AA88HCZ2-F1
#
_entry.id   AF-A0AA88HCZ2-F1
#
_cell.length_a   1.000
_cell.length_b   1.000
_cell.length_c   1.000
_cell.angle_alpha   90.00
_cell.angle_beta   90.00
_cell.angle_gamma   90.00
#
_symmetry.space_group_name_H-M   'P 1'
#
loop_
_entity.id
_entity.type
_entity.pdbx_description
1 polymer ?
#
loop_
_entity_poly.entity_id
_entity_poly.type
_entity_poly.pdbx_seq_one_letter_code
_entity_poly.pdbx_strand_id
1 'polypeptide(L)'
;MIYFRKFIRNYAQVAKPLTDLTRDNPQKIVWSKTAQNALDYLKKALTSEPILSLLDFQTGQFVVTTDASNKGIGAILSQITNGEERVIAYASRTLTSGESNYSATQLELLSIIHHLDKFRHYLVGRKFKLRSDHKSLQYLQTFKKPTGILARWILKIQDLDYEFEHLKGKQNAPCDTK
;
A
#
# COMPACT_ATOMS: atom_id res chain seq x y z
N MET A 1 11.74 15.07 -6.69
CA MET A 1 10.63 14.30 -7.31
C MET A 1 10.35 12.93 -6.62
N ILE A 2 10.48 12.84 -5.29
CA ILE A 2 10.16 11.59 -4.52
C ILE A 2 8.89 11.77 -3.67
N TYR A 3 8.48 13.00 -3.40
CA TYR A 3 7.36 13.34 -2.51
C TYR A 3 6.00 12.83 -2.99
N PHE A 4 5.79 12.68 -4.30
CA PHE A 4 4.48 12.32 -4.85
C PHE A 4 4.29 10.84 -5.18
N ARG A 5 5.28 9.98 -4.89
CA ARG A 5 5.13 8.51 -5.04
C ARG A 5 3.93 7.98 -4.29
N LYS A 6 3.60 8.64 -3.17
CA LYS A 6 2.47 8.30 -2.32
C LYS A 6 1.12 8.62 -2.95
N PHE A 7 1.01 9.20 -4.13
CA PHE A 7 -0.30 9.51 -4.71
C PHE A 7 -0.59 8.73 -5.98
N ILE A 8 0.34 7.88 -6.42
CA ILE A 8 0.27 7.20 -7.70
C ILE A 8 0.34 5.69 -7.50
N ARG A 9 -0.74 4.99 -7.85
CA ARG A 9 -0.80 3.52 -7.85
C ARG A 9 0.28 2.96 -8.78
N ASN A 10 1.05 1.97 -8.30
CA ASN A 10 2.14 1.34 -9.04
C ASN A 10 3.23 2.32 -9.56
N TYR A 11 3.49 3.41 -8.83
CA TYR A 11 4.51 4.41 -9.20
C TYR A 11 5.84 3.78 -9.63
N ALA A 12 6.32 2.75 -8.92
CA ALA A 12 7.60 2.10 -9.24
C ALA A 12 7.65 1.48 -10.65
N GLN A 13 6.53 0.93 -11.13
CA GLN A 13 6.44 0.40 -12.50
C GLN A 13 6.29 1.50 -13.53
N VAL A 14 5.45 2.51 -13.24
CA VAL A 14 5.19 3.64 -14.13
C VAL A 14 6.45 4.50 -14.31
N ALA A 15 7.19 4.75 -13.22
CA ALA A 15 8.40 5.55 -13.22
C ALA A 15 9.65 4.73 -13.61
N LYS A 16 9.52 3.41 -13.82
CA LYS A 16 10.63 2.54 -14.24
C LYS A 16 11.34 3.05 -15.50
N PRO A 17 10.67 3.35 -16.62
CA PRO A 17 11.33 3.89 -17.81
C PRO A 17 12.08 5.20 -17.55
N LEU A 18 11.59 6.05 -16.65
CA LEU A 18 12.28 7.29 -16.25
C LEU A 18 13.47 7.03 -15.31
N THR A 19 13.36 6.02 -14.46
CA THR A 19 14.43 5.61 -13.53
C THR A 19 15.57 4.92 -14.30
N ASP A 20 15.25 4.12 -15.30
CA ASP A 20 16.24 3.45 -16.15
C ASP A 20 17.01 4.49 -16.99
N LEU A 21 16.34 5.54 -17.50
CA LEU A 21 16.99 6.67 -18.19
C LEU A 21 17.94 7.50 -17.31
N THR A 22 17.77 7.47 -15.99
CA THR A 22 18.63 8.20 -15.04
C THR A 22 19.69 7.31 -14.39
N ARG A 23 19.64 5.99 -14.66
CA ARG A 23 20.59 5.01 -14.14
C ARG A 23 21.80 4.82 -15.06
N ASP A 24 21.62 4.98 -16.37
CA ASP A 24 22.71 4.96 -17.35
C ASP A 24 23.33 6.36 -17.55
N ASN A 25 24.61 6.37 -17.90
CA ASN A 25 25.52 7.52 -18.00
C ASN A 25 24.80 8.82 -18.46
N PRO A 26 24.83 9.93 -17.68
CA PRO A 26 24.01 11.13 -17.90
C PRO A 26 24.18 11.83 -19.26
N GLN A 27 25.18 11.43 -20.05
CA GLN A 27 25.48 11.98 -21.37
C GLN A 27 24.75 11.27 -22.53
N LYS A 28 23.99 10.18 -22.29
CA LYS A 28 23.22 9.46 -23.34
C LYS A 28 21.77 9.19 -22.94
N ILE A 29 21.06 10.23 -22.51
CA ILE A 29 19.61 10.12 -22.27
C ILE A 29 18.89 10.12 -23.62
N VAL A 30 18.54 8.93 -24.12
CA VAL A 30 17.68 8.80 -25.32
C VAL A 30 16.23 8.84 -24.88
N TRP A 31 15.58 9.98 -25.09
CA TRP A 31 14.18 10.16 -24.71
C TRP A 31 13.26 9.32 -25.60
N SER A 32 12.68 8.26 -25.05
CA SER A 32 11.78 7.36 -25.78
C SER A 32 10.31 7.80 -25.67
N LYS A 33 9.47 7.36 -26.62
CA LYS A 33 8.01 7.55 -26.53
C LYS A 33 7.42 6.91 -25.27
N THR A 34 7.99 5.80 -24.79
CA THR A 34 7.55 5.14 -23.55
C THR A 34 7.86 5.98 -22.30
N ALA A 35 9.00 6.67 -22.27
CA ALA A 35 9.35 7.61 -21.21
C ALA A 35 8.44 8.85 -21.22
N GLN A 36 8.13 9.40 -22.40
CA GLN A 36 7.20 10.52 -22.53
C GLN A 36 5.79 10.15 -22.05
N ASN A 37 5.27 8.98 -22.46
CA ASN A 37 3.96 8.50 -22.00
C ASN A 37 3.92 8.28 -20.48
N ALA A 38 5.00 7.74 -19.91
CA ALA A 38 5.13 7.61 -18.46
C ALA A 38 5.12 8.97 -17.75
N LEU A 39 5.85 9.96 -18.29
CA LEU A 39 5.88 11.31 -17.75
C LEU A 39 4.51 12.00 -17.82
N ASP A 40 3.80 11.89 -18.95
CA ASP A 40 2.49 12.51 -19.12
C ASP A 40 1.41 11.82 -18.29
N TYR A 41 1.51 10.50 -18.11
CA TYR A 41 0.67 9.78 -17.15
C TYR A 41 0.94 10.25 -15.72
N LEU A 42 2.21 10.41 -15.32
CA LEU A 42 2.56 10.94 -14.00
C LEU A 42 2.06 12.37 -13.83
N LYS A 43 2.21 13.24 -14.83
CA LYS A 43 1.66 14.61 -14.78
C LYS A 43 0.15 14.58 -14.59
N LYS A 44 -0.59 13.82 -15.41
CA LYS A 44 -2.04 13.68 -15.28
C LYS A 44 -2.45 13.13 -13.92
N ALA A 45 -1.78 12.08 -13.46
CA ALA A 45 -1.99 11.48 -12.15
C ALA A 45 -1.56 12.39 -10.98
N LEU A 46 -0.84 13.48 -11.24
CA LEU A 46 -0.49 14.53 -10.28
C LEU A 46 -1.43 15.74 -10.33
N THR A 47 -2.15 15.92 -11.44
CA THR A 47 -3.06 17.05 -11.66
C THR A 47 -4.53 16.67 -11.55
N SER A 48 -4.89 15.38 -11.59
CA SER A 48 -6.25 14.89 -11.39
C SER A 48 -6.58 14.79 -9.90
N GLU A 49 -7.67 15.42 -9.43
CA GLU A 49 -8.21 15.22 -8.08
C GLU A 49 -8.47 13.72 -7.83
N PRO A 50 -7.72 13.11 -6.88
CA PRO A 50 -8.10 13.15 -5.46
C PRO A 50 -6.93 13.47 -4.51
N ILE A 51 -5.82 13.98 -5.04
CA ILE A 51 -4.48 13.99 -4.42
C ILE A 51 -4.37 14.89 -3.18
N LEU A 52 -5.32 15.81 -2.99
CA LEU A 52 -5.33 16.79 -1.92
C LEU A 52 -6.70 16.90 -1.25
N SER A 53 -7.41 15.78 -1.02
CA SER A 53 -8.53 15.84 -0.08
C SER A 53 -7.98 16.32 1.26
N LEU A 54 -8.52 17.44 1.76
CA LEU A 54 -8.22 17.95 3.08
C LEU A 54 -8.51 16.81 4.07
N LEU A 55 -7.47 16.36 4.78
CA LEU A 55 -7.58 15.28 5.76
C LEU A 55 -8.58 15.71 6.83
N ASP A 56 -9.67 14.98 6.97
CA ASP A 56 -10.63 15.23 8.04
C ASP A 56 -10.22 14.40 9.26
N PHE A 57 -9.41 15.02 10.12
CA PHE A 57 -8.93 14.37 11.33
C PHE A 57 -9.98 14.19 12.44
N GLN A 58 -11.18 14.77 12.30
CA GLN A 58 -12.22 14.71 13.33
C GLN A 58 -13.26 13.63 13.04
N THR A 59 -13.71 13.49 11.78
CA THR A 59 -14.80 12.57 11.44
C THR A 59 -14.38 11.42 10.53
N GLY A 60 -13.25 11.56 9.83
CA GLY A 60 -12.86 10.59 8.80
C GLY A 60 -12.24 9.33 9.38
N GLN A 61 -12.82 8.17 9.06
CA GLN A 61 -12.27 6.87 9.45
C GLN A 61 -11.12 6.49 8.53
N PHE A 62 -9.93 6.27 9.08
CA PHE A 62 -8.78 5.78 8.31
C PHE A 62 -8.98 4.30 7.95
N VAL A 63 -8.55 3.96 6.74
CA VAL A 63 -8.56 2.61 6.21
C VAL A 63 -7.19 2.33 5.60
N VAL A 64 -6.57 1.23 6.00
CA VAL A 64 -5.31 0.73 5.44
C VAL A 64 -5.63 -0.55 4.70
N THR A 65 -5.50 -0.54 3.37
CA THR A 65 -5.63 -1.74 2.55
C THR A 65 -4.26 -2.23 2.16
N THR A 66 -3.92 -3.47 2.50
CA THR A 66 -2.62 -4.07 2.20
C THR A 66 -2.76 -5.20 1.20
N ASP A 67 -1.75 -5.36 0.35
CA ASP A 67 -1.65 -6.41 -0.65
C ASP A 67 -0.19 -6.89 -0.69
N ALA A 68 0.04 -8.19 -0.76
CA ALA A 68 1.36 -8.75 -0.96
C ALA A 68 1.38 -9.70 -2.16
N SER A 69 2.48 -9.63 -2.90
CA SER A 69 2.74 -10.51 -4.03
C SER A 69 4.18 -11.00 -3.97
N ASN A 70 4.46 -12.07 -4.72
CA ASN A 70 5.83 -12.59 -4.86
C ASN A 70 6.82 -11.59 -5.46
N LYS A 71 6.36 -10.44 -5.98
CA LYS A 71 7.20 -9.37 -6.54
C LYS A 71 7.43 -8.21 -5.56
N GLY A 72 6.55 -8.02 -4.58
CA GLY A 72 6.52 -6.81 -3.79
C GLY A 72 5.31 -6.72 -2.88
N ILE A 73 5.43 -5.84 -1.89
CA ILE A 73 4.37 -5.49 -0.95
C ILE A 73 3.84 -4.09 -1.26
N GLY A 74 2.54 -3.90 -1.06
CA GLY A 74 1.86 -2.63 -1.27
C GLY A 74 0.81 -2.34 -0.21
N ALA A 75 0.52 -1.06 -0.02
CA ALA A 75 -0.60 -0.61 0.77
C ALA A 75 -1.19 0.70 0.26
N ILE A 76 -2.45 0.92 0.62
CA ILE A 76 -3.22 2.12 0.35
C ILE A 76 -3.76 2.60 1.69
N LEU A 77 -3.42 3.81 2.08
CA LEU A 77 -4.05 4.58 3.13
C LEU A 77 -5.16 5.42 2.49
N SER A 78 -6.38 5.16 2.87
CA SER A 78 -7.57 5.92 2.51
C SER A 78 -8.28 6.42 3.75
N GLN A 79 -9.18 7.36 3.56
CA GLN A 79 -10.06 7.87 4.58
C GLN A 79 -11.49 7.89 4.05
N ILE A 80 -12.42 7.38 4.85
CA ILE A 80 -13.84 7.43 4.57
C ILE A 80 -14.40 8.68 5.25
N THR A 81 -14.90 9.62 4.46
CA THR A 81 -15.56 10.84 4.93
C THR A 81 -16.91 10.93 4.24
N ASN A 82 -18.00 11.09 5.01
CA ASN A 82 -19.37 11.15 4.49
C ASN A 82 -19.76 9.95 3.59
N GLY A 83 -19.21 8.76 3.85
CA GLY A 83 -19.47 7.54 3.06
C GLY A 83 -18.64 7.41 1.78
N GLU A 84 -17.84 8.42 1.42
CA GLU A 84 -16.92 8.35 0.29
C GLU A 84 -15.50 7.96 0.76
N GLU A 85 -14.94 6.92 0.15
CA GLU A 85 -13.55 6.52 0.39
C GLU A 85 -12.60 7.31 -0.52
N ARG A 86 -11.71 8.09 0.10
CA ARG A 86 -10.72 8.91 -0.60
C ARG A 86 -9.32 8.45 -0.27
N VAL A 87 -8.49 8.26 -1.29
CA VAL A 87 -7.12 7.80 -1.08
C VAL A 87 -6.22 8.95 -0.63
N ILE A 88 -5.54 8.75 0.50
CA ILE A 88 -4.57 9.69 1.06
C ILE A 88 -3.18 9.36 0.58
N ALA A 89 -2.78 8.08 0.66
CA ALA A 89 -1.43 7.67 0.35
C ALA A 89 -1.31 6.22 -0.12
N TYR A 90 -0.62 5.99 -1.22
CA TYR A 90 -0.09 4.72 -1.66
C TYR A 90 1.31 4.49 -1.08
N ALA A 91 1.61 3.25 -0.76
CA ALA A 91 2.95 2.80 -0.46
C ALA A 91 3.20 1.48 -1.18
N SER A 92 4.39 1.33 -1.73
CA SER A 92 4.83 0.06 -2.30
C SER A 92 6.33 -0.10 -2.12
N ARG A 93 6.76 -1.34 -1.98
CA ARG A 93 8.17 -1.72 -1.87
C ARG A 93 8.39 -3.07 -2.54
N THR A 94 9.51 -3.20 -3.24
CA THR A 94 9.98 -4.50 -3.73
C THR A 94 10.53 -5.35 -2.58
N LEU A 95 10.43 -6.67 -2.71
CA LEU A 95 11.00 -7.61 -1.74
C LEU A 95 12.53 -7.62 -1.84
N THR A 96 13.19 -7.83 -0.71
CA THR A 96 14.63 -8.17 -0.67
C THR A 96 14.84 -9.65 -0.99
N SER A 97 16.07 -10.05 -1.33
CA SER A 97 16.41 -11.46 -1.64
C SER A 97 16.12 -12.44 -0.49
N GLY A 98 16.13 -11.96 0.76
CA GLY A 98 15.74 -12.78 1.90
C GLY A 98 14.21 -12.93 2.01
N GLU A 99 13.48 -11.84 1.79
CA GLU A 99 12.02 -11.81 1.88
C GLU A 99 11.35 -12.50 0.70
N SER A 100 12.01 -12.62 -0.46
CA SER A 100 11.48 -13.37 -1.60
C SER A 100 11.29 -14.86 -1.32
N ASN A 101 11.92 -15.39 -0.27
CA ASN A 101 11.77 -16.78 0.17
C ASN A 101 10.63 -16.96 1.19
N TYR A 102 9.93 -15.89 1.58
CA TYR A 102 8.84 -15.97 2.53
C TYR A 102 7.60 -16.62 1.91
N SER A 103 6.84 -17.34 2.74
CA SER A 103 5.54 -17.86 2.34
C SER A 103 4.55 -16.71 2.10
N ALA A 104 3.46 -16.97 1.36
CA ALA A 104 2.42 -15.96 1.11
C ALA A 104 1.91 -15.31 2.40
N THR A 105 1.68 -16.11 3.45
CA THR A 105 1.26 -15.60 4.76
C THR A 105 2.31 -14.71 5.43
N GLN A 106 3.59 -15.04 5.30
CA GLN A 106 4.68 -14.21 5.83
C GLN A 106 4.83 -12.91 5.05
N LEU A 107 4.64 -12.94 3.72
CA LEU A 107 4.66 -11.75 2.87
C LEU A 107 3.50 -10.81 3.18
N GLU A 108 2.30 -11.34 3.38
CA GLU A 108 1.13 -10.55 3.79
C GLU A 108 1.35 -9.89 5.14
N LEU A 109 1.84 -10.64 6.12
CA LEU A 109 2.12 -10.09 7.44
C LEU A 109 3.23 -9.02 7.38
N LEU A 110 4.29 -9.28 6.62
CA LEU A 110 5.35 -8.30 6.36
C LEU A 110 4.78 -7.03 5.73
N SER A 111 3.86 -7.16 4.77
CA SER A 111 3.18 -6.03 4.12
C SER A 111 2.43 -5.19 5.15
N ILE A 112 1.63 -5.82 6.01
CA ILE A 112 0.90 -5.13 7.08
C ILE A 112 1.85 -4.36 7.98
N ILE A 113 2.83 -5.03 8.58
CA ILE A 113 3.69 -4.40 9.59
C ILE A 113 4.50 -3.28 8.98
N HIS A 114 5.07 -3.49 7.79
CA HIS A 114 5.87 -2.48 7.14
C HIS A 114 5.06 -1.22 6.82
N HIS A 115 3.84 -1.39 6.34
CA HIS A 115 2.98 -0.26 5.95
C HIS A 115 2.32 0.41 7.16
N LEU A 116 1.94 -0.33 8.19
CA LEU A 116 1.49 0.25 9.46
C LEU A 116 2.59 1.07 10.13
N ASP A 117 3.84 0.59 10.14
CA ASP A 117 5.00 1.35 10.64
C ASP A 117 5.21 2.63 9.82
N LYS A 118 5.02 2.55 8.49
CA LYS A 118 5.15 3.69 7.57
C LYS A 118 4.02 4.73 7.72
N PHE A 119 2.81 4.29 8.05
CA PHE A 119 1.65 5.17 8.24
C PHE A 119 1.39 5.50 9.71
N ARG A 120 2.30 5.11 10.61
CA ARG A 120 2.13 5.21 12.06
C ARG A 120 1.72 6.61 12.51
N HIS A 121 2.29 7.66 11.93
CA HIS A 121 1.95 9.05 12.24
C HIS A 121 0.50 9.45 11.91
N TYR A 122 -0.20 8.71 11.05
CA TYR A 122 -1.63 8.90 10.79
C TYR A 122 -2.54 8.08 11.72
N LEU A 123 -2.05 6.92 12.17
CA LEU A 123 -2.84 5.86 12.78
C LEU A 123 -2.76 5.84 14.32
N VAL A 124 -1.66 6.30 14.90
CA VAL A 124 -1.48 6.27 16.37
C VAL A 124 -2.56 7.09 17.07
N GLY A 125 -3.14 6.50 18.13
CA GLY A 125 -4.19 7.13 18.93
C GLY A 125 -5.57 7.16 18.26
N ARG A 126 -5.78 6.44 17.16
CA ARG A 126 -7.05 6.39 16.44
C ARG A 126 -7.42 4.96 16.07
N LYS A 127 -8.72 4.69 16.04
CA LYS A 127 -9.28 3.47 15.45
C LYS A 127 -9.28 3.57 13.94
N PHE A 128 -8.75 2.54 13.27
CA PHE A 128 -8.77 2.44 11.81
C PHE A 128 -9.17 1.03 11.34
N LYS A 129 -9.53 0.90 10.07
CA LYS A 129 -9.80 -0.40 9.45
C LYS A 129 -8.57 -0.92 8.73
N LEU A 130 -8.21 -2.17 8.97
CA LEU A 130 -7.14 -2.86 8.26
C LEU A 130 -7.77 -3.90 7.32
N ARG A 131 -7.58 -3.70 6.02
CA ARG A 131 -8.11 -4.56 4.96
C ARG A 131 -7.01 -5.41 4.34
N SER A 132 -7.21 -6.73 4.31
CA SER A 132 -6.34 -7.69 3.62
C SER A 132 -7.16 -8.87 3.10
N ASP A 133 -6.70 -9.47 2.02
CA ASP A 133 -7.29 -10.68 1.42
C ASP A 133 -6.87 -11.97 2.15
N HIS A 134 -6.03 -11.88 3.18
CA HIS A 134 -5.51 -13.06 3.87
C HIS A 134 -6.24 -13.32 5.19
N LYS A 135 -7.26 -14.21 5.14
CA LYS A 135 -8.13 -14.58 6.29
C LYS A 135 -7.38 -14.97 7.56
N SER A 136 -6.21 -15.61 7.45
CA SER A 136 -5.47 -16.10 8.62
C SER A 136 -4.95 -14.98 9.53
N LEU A 137 -4.94 -13.73 9.06
CA LEU A 137 -4.44 -12.57 9.79
C LEU A 137 -5.50 -11.97 10.73
N GLN A 138 -6.77 -12.38 10.60
CA GLN A 138 -7.82 -12.04 11.56
C GLN A 138 -7.47 -12.51 12.99
N TYR A 139 -6.67 -13.56 13.11
CA TYR A 139 -6.26 -14.15 14.39
C TYR A 139 -4.90 -13.62 14.90
N LEU A 140 -4.31 -12.58 14.27
CA LEU A 140 -3.03 -12.01 14.70
C LEU A 140 -3.00 -11.64 16.19
N GLN A 141 -4.10 -11.07 16.69
CA GLN A 141 -4.26 -10.68 18.11
C GLN A 141 -4.50 -11.88 19.04
N THR A 142 -4.91 -13.03 18.50
CA THR A 142 -5.28 -14.24 19.26
C THR A 142 -4.18 -15.30 19.28
N PHE A 143 -3.01 -15.03 18.67
CA PHE A 143 -1.89 -15.96 18.70
C PHE A 143 -1.39 -16.13 20.15
N LYS A 144 -1.65 -17.31 20.74
CA LYS A 144 -1.33 -17.60 22.14
C LYS A 144 0.18 -17.71 22.44
N LYS A 145 1.03 -17.94 21.42
CA LYS A 145 2.50 -18.06 21.56
C LYS A 145 3.24 -17.65 20.27
N PRO A 146 3.35 -16.35 19.95
CA PRO A 146 4.19 -15.94 18.83
C PRO A 146 5.67 -16.17 19.17
N THR A 147 6.43 -16.76 18.25
CA THR A 147 7.88 -17.03 18.43
C THR A 147 8.71 -16.29 17.39
N GLY A 148 9.92 -15.88 17.79
CA GLY A 148 10.90 -15.26 16.90
C GLY A 148 10.45 -13.94 16.29
N ILE A 149 10.46 -13.88 14.95
CA ILE A 149 10.15 -12.66 14.18
C ILE A 149 8.69 -12.22 14.39
N LEU A 150 7.75 -13.18 14.52
CA LEU A 150 6.33 -12.89 14.72
C LEU A 150 6.05 -12.16 16.04
N ALA A 151 6.75 -12.50 17.12
CA ALA A 151 6.59 -11.83 18.41
C ALA A 151 7.03 -10.36 18.32
N ARG A 152 8.18 -10.11 17.68
CA ARG A 152 8.71 -8.76 17.46
C ARG A 152 7.76 -7.91 16.61
N TRP A 153 7.13 -8.55 15.64
CA TRP A 153 6.18 -7.95 14.73
C TRP A 153 4.86 -7.59 15.41
N ILE A 154 4.33 -8.48 16.26
CA ILE A 154 3.13 -8.20 17.07
C ILE A 154 3.39 -7.05 18.04
N LEU A 155 4.55 -7.03 18.71
CA LEU A 155 4.94 -5.94 19.62
C LEU A 155 4.98 -4.58 18.91
N LYS A 156 5.39 -4.52 17.63
CA LYS A 156 5.44 -3.28 16.85
C LYS A 156 4.07 -2.67 16.56
N ILE A 157 3.03 -3.49 16.46
CA ILE A 157 1.67 -3.07 16.09
C ILE A 157 0.73 -3.08 17.30
N GLN A 158 1.23 -3.42 18.49
CA GLN A 158 0.41 -3.58 19.69
C GLN A 158 -0.24 -2.27 20.17
N ASP A 159 0.39 -1.13 19.90
CA ASP A 159 -0.12 0.19 20.25
C ASP A 159 -1.11 0.77 19.24
N LEU A 160 -1.38 0.04 18.15
CA LEU A 160 -2.32 0.44 17.11
C LEU A 160 -3.69 -0.19 17.37
N ASP A 161 -4.74 0.61 17.31
CA ASP A 161 -6.13 0.16 17.48
C ASP A 161 -6.77 -0.02 16.09
N TYR A 162 -6.95 -1.27 15.68
CA TYR A 162 -7.45 -1.61 14.34
C TYR A 162 -8.54 -2.67 14.35
N GLU A 163 -9.49 -2.49 13.43
CA GLU A 163 -10.51 -3.48 13.09
C GLU A 163 -10.11 -4.19 11.80
N PHE A 164 -9.97 -5.51 11.86
CA PHE A 164 -9.59 -6.30 10.68
C PHE A 164 -10.81 -6.61 9.81
N GLU A 165 -10.77 -6.16 8.56
CA GLU A 165 -11.79 -6.41 7.55
C GLU A 165 -11.20 -7.28 6.44
N HIS A 166 -11.68 -8.52 6.34
CA HIS A 166 -11.22 -9.41 5.28
C HIS A 166 -11.88 -9.04 3.95
N LEU A 167 -11.06 -8.62 2.97
CA LEU A 167 -11.50 -8.45 1.59
C LEU A 167 -11.63 -9.85 0.96
N LYS A 168 -12.85 -10.35 0.81
CA LYS A 168 -13.09 -11.53 -0.03
C LYS A 168 -12.68 -11.17 -1.45
N GLY A 169 -11.65 -11.83 -1.98
CA GLY A 169 -11.30 -11.71 -3.40
C GLY A 169 -12.54 -11.95 -4.27
N LYS A 170 -12.92 -10.95 -5.08
CA LYS A 170 -13.99 -10.95 -6.09
C LYS A 170 -15.20 -11.88 -5.82
N GLN A 171 -16.14 -11.40 -5.02
CA GLN A 171 -17.58 -11.72 -5.12
C GLN A 171 -18.28 -10.37 -4.86
N ASN A 172 -18.90 -9.65 -5.79
CA ASN A 172 -19.72 -10.04 -6.93
C ASN A 172 -19.56 -9.02 -8.07
N ALA A 173 -19.16 -9.47 -9.26
CA ALA A 173 -19.63 -8.83 -10.48
C ALA A 173 -20.96 -9.49 -10.84
N PRO A 174 -22.10 -8.77 -10.92
CA PRO A 174 -23.28 -9.28 -11.59
C PRO A 174 -23.04 -9.08 -13.09
N CYS A 175 -22.56 -10.10 -13.78
CA CYS A 175 -22.63 -10.14 -15.23
C CYS A 175 -22.99 -11.55 -15.65
N ASP A 176 -24.28 -11.82 -15.52
CA ASP A 176 -25.00 -12.79 -16.33
C ASP A 176 -24.72 -12.46 -17.81
N THR A 177 -23.99 -13.34 -18.48
CA THR A 177 -23.81 -13.30 -19.94
C THR A 177 -24.89 -14.17 -20.56
N LYS A 178 -25.84 -13.53 -21.22
CA LYS A 178 -26.62 -14.15 -22.30
C LYS A 178 -25.80 -14.22 -23.58
#